data_AF-W4PZY7-F1
#
_entry.id   AF-W4PZY7-F1
#
_cell.length_a   1.000
_cell.length_b   1.000
_cell.length_c   1.000
_cell.angle_alpha   90.00
_cell.angle_beta   90.00
_cell.angle_gamma   90.00
#
_symmetry.space_group_name_H-M   'P 1'
#
loop_
_entity.id
_entity.type
_entity.pdbx_description
1 polymer ?
#
loop_
_entity_poly.entity_id
_entity_poly.type
_entity_poly.pdbx_seq_one_letter_code
_entity_poly.pdbx_strand_id
1 'polypeptide(L)'
;MTLEHVSSSDQTLHLFGFFMYDTILKELYQMSELGERFMLEKEQIKKQMLEGFLFRHATKEFDSDKIISDEDFQFILEAGRLSPSSIGLEPWKFVVLQNKEKREKLAEIAWGAKGQLLTASHFVIILARTSKDVTYNSEYITDHFRTVKKAPEEIVKELPARYQHFQEKFGVLDNERTIFDWSCKQTYIALGNMLTAAAQIGIDSCPMEGFHYEKVHQFLDDQGLLENGHFDVSVMAAFGYRKNEPRPKTRKSLEDVVTWLT
;
A
#
# COMPACT_ATOMS: atom_id res chain seq x y z
N MET A 1 -35.50 23.70 80.10
CA MET A 1 -34.65 22.50 80.02
C MET A 1 -34.77 21.99 78.61
N THR A 2 -33.64 22.04 77.87
CA THR A 2 -33.36 21.50 76.52
C THR A 2 -34.26 21.92 75.35
N LEU A 3 -33.81 22.99 74.66
CA LEU A 3 -33.94 23.15 73.20
C LEU A 3 -32.92 22.20 72.55
N GLU A 4 -33.38 21.15 71.85
CA GLU A 4 -32.51 20.36 70.99
C GLU A 4 -32.45 20.97 69.59
N HIS A 5 -31.24 21.38 69.22
CA HIS A 5 -30.83 21.74 67.89
C HIS A 5 -30.91 20.52 66.96
N VAL A 6 -31.81 20.57 65.97
CA VAL A 6 -31.65 19.75 64.76
C VAL A 6 -30.55 20.38 63.92
N SER A 7 -29.44 19.66 63.78
CA SER A 7 -28.19 20.14 63.18
C SER A 7 -28.32 20.38 61.67
N SER A 8 -27.67 21.44 61.18
CA SER A 8 -27.56 21.80 59.77
C SER A 8 -26.61 20.90 58.95
N SER A 9 -26.10 19.81 59.52
CA SER A 9 -25.14 18.92 58.86
C SER A 9 -25.79 17.83 57.99
N ASP A 10 -27.09 17.57 58.15
CA ASP A 10 -27.77 16.45 57.46
C ASP A 10 -28.25 16.80 56.04
N GLN A 11 -28.58 18.07 55.77
CA GLN A 11 -28.95 18.52 54.43
C GLN A 11 -27.73 18.64 53.48
N THR A 12 -26.56 18.93 54.03
CA THR A 12 -25.32 19.13 53.26
C THR A 12 -24.74 17.81 52.75
N LEU A 13 -24.87 16.72 53.52
CA LEU A 13 -24.43 15.37 53.14
C LEU A 13 -25.30 14.76 52.03
N HIS A 14 -26.62 14.99 52.09
CA HIS A 14 -27.54 14.57 51.03
C HIS A 14 -27.30 15.31 49.70
N LEU A 15 -26.99 16.61 49.75
CA LEU A 15 -26.66 17.39 48.56
C LEU A 15 -25.35 16.93 47.92
N PHE A 16 -24.30 16.68 48.73
CA PHE A 16 -22.99 16.22 48.24
C PHE A 16 -23.04 14.83 47.56
N GLY A 17 -23.82 13.89 48.11
CA GLY A 17 -24.00 12.56 47.51
C GLY A 17 -24.72 12.60 46.17
N PHE A 18 -25.71 13.48 46.02
CA PHE A 18 -26.48 13.66 44.78
C PHE A 18 -25.62 14.25 43.65
N PHE A 19 -24.81 15.27 43.94
CA PHE A 19 -23.91 15.89 42.96
C PHE A 19 -22.80 14.93 42.46
N MET A 20 -22.27 14.07 43.33
CA MET A 20 -21.24 13.10 42.97
C MET A 20 -21.80 11.96 42.10
N TYR A 21 -23.01 11.48 42.39
CA TYR A 21 -23.68 10.44 41.60
C TYR A 21 -24.05 10.92 40.18
N ASP A 22 -24.59 12.14 40.07
CA ASP A 22 -24.89 12.74 38.77
C ASP A 22 -23.65 12.98 37.90
N THR A 23 -22.51 13.26 38.52
CA THR A 23 -21.24 13.45 37.80
C THR A 23 -20.70 12.12 37.26
N ILE A 24 -20.70 11.07 38.07
CA ILE A 24 -20.28 9.72 37.67
C ILE A 24 -21.20 9.15 36.58
N LEU A 25 -22.51 9.36 36.68
CA LEU A 25 -23.44 8.92 35.64
C LEU A 25 -23.25 9.67 34.32
N LYS A 26 -22.96 10.98 34.36
CA LYS A 26 -22.64 11.75 33.15
C LYS A 26 -21.34 11.29 32.51
N GLU A 27 -20.31 10.98 33.29
CA GLU A 27 -19.04 10.46 32.77
C GLU A 27 -19.22 9.06 32.15
N LEU A 28 -19.94 8.16 32.82
CA LEU A 28 -20.25 6.83 32.28
C LEU A 28 -21.07 6.90 30.99
N TYR A 29 -22.06 7.81 30.93
CA TYR A 29 -22.88 8.05 29.75
C TYR A 29 -22.06 8.64 28.59
N GLN A 30 -21.19 9.60 28.89
CA GLN A 30 -20.30 10.20 27.91
C GLN A 30 -19.26 9.20 27.39
N MET A 31 -18.74 8.32 28.25
CA MET A 31 -17.87 7.20 27.85
C MET A 31 -18.62 6.17 26.98
N SER A 32 -19.90 5.88 27.26
CA SER A 32 -20.71 5.02 26.39
C SER A 32 -21.00 5.68 25.04
N GLU A 33 -21.32 6.97 24.99
CA GLU A 33 -21.54 7.70 23.75
C GLU A 33 -20.24 7.84 22.93
N LEU A 34 -19.10 8.08 23.57
CA LEU A 34 -17.77 8.07 22.93
C LEU A 34 -17.44 6.69 22.35
N GLY A 35 -17.73 5.62 23.11
CA GLY A 35 -17.59 4.25 22.65
C GLY A 35 -18.48 3.95 21.44
N GLU A 36 -19.76 4.31 21.51
CA GLU A 36 -20.72 4.15 20.41
C GLU A 36 -20.32 4.96 19.18
N ARG A 37 -19.90 6.22 19.36
CA ARG A 37 -19.42 7.08 18.27
C ARG A 37 -18.18 6.51 17.60
N PHE A 38 -17.23 6.00 18.39
CA PHE A 38 -16.04 5.33 17.86
C PHE A 38 -16.39 4.05 17.10
N MET A 39 -17.37 3.27 17.57
CA MET A 39 -17.84 2.08 16.87
C MET A 39 -18.59 2.43 15.58
N LEU A 40 -19.46 3.44 15.60
CA LEU A 40 -20.16 3.95 14.40
C LEU A 40 -19.17 4.46 13.35
N GLU A 41 -18.12 5.17 13.77
CA GLU A 41 -17.04 5.62 12.89
C GLU A 41 -16.27 4.43 12.30
N LYS A 42 -15.96 3.42 13.11
CA LYS A 42 -15.29 2.19 12.64
C LYS A 42 -16.13 1.43 11.62
N GLU A 43 -17.44 1.30 11.82
CA GLU A 43 -18.32 0.64 10.85
C GLU A 43 -18.43 1.44 9.55
N GLN A 44 -18.47 2.76 9.64
CA GLN A 44 -18.47 3.62 8.47
C GLN A 44 -17.16 3.50 7.68
N ILE A 45 -16.01 3.46 8.35
CA ILE A 45 -14.70 3.24 7.72
C ILE A 45 -14.64 1.86 7.06
N LYS A 46 -15.08 0.80 7.75
CA LYS A 46 -15.13 -0.55 7.17
C LYS A 46 -15.97 -0.57 5.89
N LYS A 47 -17.14 0.07 5.93
CA LYS A 47 -18.04 0.16 4.76
C LYS A 47 -17.37 0.89 3.61
N GLN A 48 -16.78 2.06 3.85
CA GLN A 48 -16.05 2.83 2.85
C GLN A 48 -14.89 2.01 2.24
N MET A 49 -14.11 1.33 3.09
CA MET A 49 -13.02 0.48 2.62
C MET A 49 -13.53 -0.64 1.71
N LEU A 50 -14.58 -1.35 2.12
CA LEU A 50 -15.21 -2.40 1.34
C LEU A 50 -15.79 -1.87 0.02
N GLU A 51 -16.40 -0.69 0.01
CA GLU A 51 -16.87 -0.02 -1.21
C GLU A 51 -15.71 0.27 -2.16
N GLY A 52 -14.56 0.73 -1.68
CA GLY A 52 -13.37 0.89 -2.53
C GLY A 52 -12.84 -0.44 -3.08
N PHE A 53 -12.80 -1.51 -2.27
CA PHE A 53 -12.48 -2.85 -2.76
C PHE A 53 -13.50 -3.35 -3.80
N LEU A 54 -14.78 -2.99 -3.64
CA LEU A 54 -15.88 -3.28 -4.57
C LEU A 54 -15.89 -2.36 -5.81
N PHE A 55 -15.29 -1.17 -5.73
CA PHE A 55 -15.10 -0.29 -6.86
C PHE A 55 -13.97 -0.81 -7.76
N ARG A 56 -12.84 -1.17 -7.14
CA ARG A 56 -11.61 -1.57 -7.85
C ARG A 56 -11.81 -2.77 -8.76
N HIS A 57 -11.74 -2.57 -10.06
CA HIS A 57 -11.75 -3.64 -11.06
C HIS A 57 -10.48 -3.54 -11.92
N ALA A 58 -10.31 -4.42 -12.90
CA ALA A 58 -9.19 -4.32 -13.84
C ALA A 58 -9.67 -3.60 -15.10
N THR A 59 -9.52 -2.28 -15.12
CA THR A 59 -10.01 -1.41 -16.21
C THR A 59 -9.18 -1.62 -17.47
N LYS A 60 -9.83 -2.12 -18.54
CA LYS A 60 -9.13 -2.47 -19.79
C LYS A 60 -9.06 -1.32 -20.79
N GLU A 61 -9.97 -0.36 -20.67
CA GLU A 61 -10.05 0.82 -21.50
C GLU A 61 -10.52 2.00 -20.64
N PHE A 62 -9.86 3.13 -20.81
CA PHE A 62 -10.10 4.36 -20.05
C PHE A 62 -10.69 5.44 -20.96
N ASP A 63 -11.39 6.40 -20.36
CA ASP A 63 -11.81 7.63 -21.02
C ASP A 63 -10.58 8.56 -21.16
N SER A 64 -10.09 8.72 -22.40
CA SER A 64 -8.87 9.48 -22.69
C SER A 64 -9.01 10.99 -22.50
N ASP A 65 -10.25 11.49 -22.39
CA ASP A 65 -10.53 12.92 -22.18
C ASP A 65 -10.50 13.29 -20.69
N LYS A 66 -10.42 12.31 -19.79
CA LYS A 66 -10.36 12.52 -18.34
C LYS A 66 -8.97 12.22 -17.79
N ILE A 67 -8.34 13.26 -17.26
CA ILE A 67 -6.99 13.21 -16.70
C ILE A 67 -7.06 13.31 -15.18
N ILE A 68 -6.33 12.43 -14.50
CA ILE A 68 -6.16 12.46 -13.05
C ILE A 68 -5.39 13.73 -12.69
N SER A 69 -5.82 14.42 -11.62
CA SER A 69 -5.11 15.60 -11.12
C SER A 69 -3.71 15.24 -10.61
N ASP A 70 -2.77 16.20 -10.65
CA ASP A 70 -1.42 15.96 -10.11
C ASP A 70 -1.48 15.59 -8.63
N GLU A 71 -2.34 16.24 -7.84
CA GLU A 71 -2.53 15.96 -6.42
C GLU A 71 -2.98 14.52 -6.15
N ASP A 72 -4.02 14.05 -6.85
CA ASP A 72 -4.52 12.69 -6.70
C ASP A 72 -3.49 11.66 -7.15
N PHE A 73 -2.75 11.94 -8.22
CA PHE A 73 -1.73 11.01 -8.69
C PHE A 73 -0.52 10.97 -7.75
N GLN A 74 -0.12 12.09 -7.14
CA GLN A 74 0.89 12.11 -6.08
C GLN A 74 0.43 11.31 -4.87
N PHE A 75 -0.85 11.40 -4.47
CA PHE A 75 -1.41 10.56 -3.41
C PHE A 75 -1.29 9.05 -3.74
N ILE A 76 -1.58 8.66 -4.98
CA ILE A 76 -1.43 7.26 -5.43
C ILE A 76 0.04 6.82 -5.34
N LEU A 77 0.99 7.63 -5.84
CA LEU A 77 2.42 7.34 -5.76
C LEU A 77 2.90 7.24 -4.31
N GLU A 78 2.41 8.11 -3.43
CA GLU A 78 2.74 8.11 -2.02
C GLU A 78 2.26 6.84 -1.31
N ALA A 79 1.08 6.32 -1.66
CA ALA A 79 0.61 5.02 -1.19
C ALA A 79 1.58 3.88 -1.60
N GLY A 80 2.12 3.95 -2.82
CA GLY A 80 3.19 3.06 -3.27
C GLY A 80 4.47 3.22 -2.46
N ARG A 81 4.93 4.46 -2.26
CA ARG A 81 6.16 4.80 -1.52
C ARG A 81 6.11 4.36 -0.05
N LEU A 82 4.97 4.53 0.61
CA LEU A 82 4.75 4.18 2.02
C LEU A 82 4.46 2.69 2.25
N SER A 83 4.46 1.87 1.21
CA SER A 83 4.21 0.45 1.34
C SER A 83 5.29 -0.25 2.17
N PRO A 84 4.94 -1.30 2.93
CA PRO A 84 5.95 -2.09 3.63
C PRO A 84 6.72 -2.96 2.62
N SER A 85 7.96 -3.29 2.98
CA SER A 85 8.81 -4.22 2.26
C SER A 85 9.59 -5.08 3.24
N SER A 86 9.94 -6.30 2.84
CA SER A 86 10.80 -7.17 3.66
C SER A 86 12.08 -6.43 4.05
N ILE A 87 12.42 -6.49 5.34
CA ILE A 87 13.52 -5.77 6.01
C ILE A 87 13.56 -4.25 5.78
N GLY A 88 12.48 -3.69 5.24
CA GLY A 88 12.35 -2.28 4.89
C GLY A 88 13.25 -1.83 3.74
N LEU A 89 13.69 -2.72 2.85
CA LEU A 89 14.64 -2.37 1.78
C LEU A 89 14.05 -1.54 0.64
N GLU A 90 12.73 -1.44 0.52
CA GLU A 90 12.07 -0.60 -0.49
C GLU A 90 12.64 -0.85 -1.91
N PRO A 91 12.72 -2.12 -2.39
CA PRO A 91 13.50 -2.47 -3.58
C PRO A 91 12.75 -2.15 -4.88
N TRP A 92 12.07 -1.01 -4.94
CA TRP A 92 11.23 -0.58 -6.04
C TRP A 92 11.70 0.73 -6.66
N LYS A 93 11.34 0.91 -7.93
CA LYS A 93 11.32 2.21 -8.60
C LYS A 93 10.04 2.33 -9.41
N PHE A 94 9.39 3.50 -9.36
CA PHE A 94 8.16 3.77 -10.10
C PHE A 94 8.48 4.64 -11.32
N VAL A 95 8.43 4.05 -12.52
CA VAL A 95 8.61 4.79 -13.78
C VAL A 95 7.25 5.26 -14.26
N VAL A 96 6.96 6.55 -14.11
CA VAL A 96 5.74 7.18 -14.64
C VAL A 96 5.95 7.49 -16.13
N LEU A 97 5.37 6.66 -16.99
CA LEU A 97 5.49 6.78 -18.44
C LEU A 97 4.31 7.61 -19.00
N GLN A 98 4.51 8.91 -19.22
CA GLN A 98 3.49 9.79 -19.84
C GLN A 98 3.72 10.04 -21.34
N ASN A 99 4.93 9.75 -21.86
CA ASN A 99 5.26 9.98 -23.26
C ASN A 99 4.45 9.06 -24.19
N LYS A 100 3.63 9.64 -25.06
CA LYS A 100 2.70 8.91 -25.94
C LYS A 100 3.41 7.99 -26.93
N GLU A 101 4.45 8.47 -27.62
CA GLU A 101 5.21 7.67 -28.59
C GLU A 101 5.84 6.43 -27.93
N LYS A 102 6.39 6.59 -26.71
CA LYS A 102 6.95 5.48 -25.94
C LYS A 102 5.87 4.49 -25.49
N ARG A 103 4.68 4.97 -25.12
CA ARG A 103 3.53 4.09 -24.79
C ARG A 103 3.08 3.30 -26.01
N GLU A 104 3.03 3.91 -27.19
CA GLU A 104 2.70 3.25 -28.45
C GLU A 104 3.69 2.13 -28.77
N LYS A 105 4.99 2.41 -28.71
CA LYS A 105 6.04 1.38 -28.89
C LYS A 105 5.93 0.25 -27.87
N LEU A 106 5.71 0.58 -26.60
CA LEU A 106 5.53 -0.41 -25.54
C LEU A 106 4.27 -1.27 -25.78
N ALA A 107 3.21 -0.70 -26.35
CA ALA A 107 1.97 -1.40 -26.63
C ALA A 107 2.11 -2.49 -27.72
N GLU A 108 3.14 -2.41 -28.56
CA GLU A 108 3.46 -3.45 -29.55
C GLU A 108 4.05 -4.72 -28.91
N ILE A 109 4.67 -4.57 -27.73
CA ILE A 109 5.35 -5.66 -27.00
C ILE A 109 4.65 -6.04 -25.68
N ALA A 110 3.64 -5.28 -25.28
CA ALA A 110 2.82 -5.48 -24.09
C ALA A 110 1.33 -5.70 -24.43
N TRP A 111 1.04 -6.82 -25.09
CA TRP A 111 -0.29 -7.14 -25.64
C TRP A 111 -1.42 -7.06 -24.59
N GLY A 112 -1.17 -7.50 -23.36
CA GLY A 112 -2.12 -7.49 -22.24
C GLY A 112 -2.33 -6.11 -21.60
N ALA A 113 -1.52 -5.11 -21.99
CA ALA A 113 -1.60 -3.72 -21.55
C ALA A 113 -1.95 -2.74 -22.69
N LYS A 114 -2.16 -3.23 -23.93
CA LYS A 114 -2.32 -2.37 -25.12
C LYS A 114 -3.42 -1.33 -24.97
N GLY A 115 -4.62 -1.72 -24.53
CA GLY A 115 -5.73 -0.77 -24.34
C GLY A 115 -5.37 0.32 -23.33
N GLN A 116 -4.80 -0.08 -22.20
CA GLN A 116 -4.44 0.79 -21.10
C GLN A 116 -3.29 1.74 -21.44
N LEU A 117 -2.25 1.27 -22.14
CA LEU A 117 -1.15 2.11 -22.61
C LEU A 117 -1.67 3.25 -23.48
N LEU A 118 -2.64 2.99 -24.35
CA LEU A 118 -3.15 3.97 -25.29
C LEU A 118 -4.16 4.95 -24.67
N THR A 119 -4.93 4.52 -23.66
CA THR A 119 -6.06 5.33 -23.15
C THR A 119 -5.91 5.85 -21.72
N ALA A 120 -5.05 5.25 -20.89
CA ALA A 120 -4.96 5.62 -19.47
C ALA A 120 -4.41 7.04 -19.29
N SER A 121 -4.91 7.74 -18.27
CA SER A 121 -4.35 9.03 -17.86
C SER A 121 -2.88 8.87 -17.44
N HIS A 122 -2.60 7.89 -16.58
CA HIS A 122 -1.26 7.61 -16.09
C HIS A 122 -0.89 6.14 -16.26
N PHE A 123 0.40 5.89 -16.56
CA PHE A 123 0.94 4.54 -16.71
C PHE A 123 2.24 4.43 -15.92
N VAL A 124 2.33 3.42 -15.06
CA VAL A 124 3.46 3.17 -14.19
C VAL A 124 4.06 1.82 -14.52
N ILE A 125 5.37 1.78 -14.74
CA ILE A 125 6.15 0.55 -14.77
C ILE A 125 6.88 0.47 -13.43
N ILE A 126 6.60 -0.58 -12.66
CA ILE A 126 7.25 -0.82 -11.38
C ILE A 126 8.45 -1.72 -11.64
N LEU A 127 9.63 -1.20 -11.33
CA LEU A 127 10.89 -1.93 -11.39
C LEU A 127 11.22 -2.50 -10.02
N ALA A 128 11.90 -3.64 -10.01
CA ALA A 128 12.46 -4.25 -8.82
C ALA A 128 13.99 -4.20 -8.88
N ARG A 129 14.64 -4.02 -7.72
CA ARG A 129 16.10 -4.12 -7.62
C ARG A 129 16.57 -5.56 -7.84
N THR A 130 17.68 -5.73 -8.55
CA THR A 130 18.31 -7.02 -8.84
C THR A 130 19.27 -7.44 -7.71
N SER A 131 19.87 -8.62 -7.86
CA SER A 131 20.92 -9.14 -6.97
C SER A 131 22.04 -8.13 -6.70
N LYS A 132 22.35 -7.24 -7.65
CA LYS A 132 23.39 -6.20 -7.50
C LYS A 132 23.17 -5.33 -6.26
N ASP A 133 21.92 -5.07 -5.91
CA ASP A 133 21.56 -4.17 -4.82
C ASP A 133 20.93 -4.89 -3.64
N VAL A 134 20.42 -6.11 -3.80
CA VAL A 134 19.72 -6.79 -2.71
C VAL A 134 20.45 -8.03 -2.20
N THR A 135 21.63 -8.35 -2.71
CA THR A 135 22.53 -9.31 -2.04
C THR A 135 23.00 -8.72 -0.71
N TYR A 136 23.07 -9.54 0.34
CA TYR A 136 23.34 -9.14 1.74
C TYR A 136 24.54 -8.21 1.97
N ASN A 137 25.55 -8.25 1.10
CA ASN A 137 26.78 -7.46 1.19
C ASN A 137 26.85 -6.29 0.19
N SER A 138 25.75 -5.96 -0.48
CA SER A 138 25.69 -4.86 -1.43
C SER A 138 25.83 -3.48 -0.75
N GLU A 139 26.34 -2.52 -1.52
CA GLU A 139 26.45 -1.12 -1.09
C GLU A 139 25.06 -0.52 -0.83
N TYR A 140 24.08 -0.84 -1.68
CA TYR A 140 22.71 -0.36 -1.52
C TYR A 140 22.12 -0.69 -0.14
N ILE A 141 22.22 -1.95 0.34
CA ILE A 141 21.71 -2.31 1.67
C ILE A 141 22.38 -1.46 2.75
N THR A 142 23.71 -1.34 2.67
CA THR A 142 24.51 -0.60 3.65
C THR A 142 24.07 0.88 3.70
N ASP A 143 23.99 1.52 2.54
CA ASP A 143 23.63 2.92 2.41
C ASP A 143 22.16 3.19 2.75
N HIS A 144 21.25 2.28 2.37
CA HIS A 144 19.83 2.39 2.72
C HIS A 144 19.62 2.35 4.23
N PHE A 145 20.31 1.43 4.93
CA PHE A 145 20.23 1.37 6.39
C PHE A 145 20.85 2.61 7.05
N ARG A 146 21.97 3.11 6.53
CA ARG A 146 22.63 4.29 7.07
C ARG A 146 21.81 5.56 6.85
N THR A 147 21.29 5.77 5.64
CA THR A 147 20.69 7.06 5.23
C THR A 147 19.18 7.11 5.41
N VAL A 148 18.47 6.02 5.08
CA VAL A 148 17.00 5.96 5.15
C VAL A 148 16.55 5.44 6.51
N LYS A 149 17.08 4.30 6.97
CA LYS A 149 16.73 3.75 8.30
C LYS A 149 17.43 4.47 9.44
N LYS A 150 18.48 5.25 9.17
CA LYS A 150 19.31 5.93 10.16
C LYS A 150 19.80 4.97 11.25
N ALA A 151 20.15 3.75 10.84
CA ALA A 151 20.64 2.73 11.73
C ALA A 151 22.00 3.15 12.30
N PRO A 152 22.29 2.86 13.57
CA PRO A 152 23.62 3.07 14.14
C PRO A 152 24.70 2.30 13.37
N GLU A 153 25.92 2.82 13.30
CA GLU A 153 26.98 2.22 12.48
C GLU A 153 27.40 0.82 12.96
N GLU A 154 27.23 0.52 14.25
CA GLU A 154 27.40 -0.83 14.79
C GLU A 154 26.41 -1.83 14.17
N ILE A 155 25.15 -1.41 13.96
CA ILE A 155 24.13 -2.24 13.30
C ILE A 155 24.46 -2.39 11.82
N VAL A 156 24.89 -1.30 11.16
CA VAL A 156 25.26 -1.30 9.73
C VAL A 156 26.39 -2.31 9.46
N LYS A 157 27.40 -2.39 10.34
CA LYS A 157 28.52 -3.35 10.23
C LYS A 157 28.09 -4.81 10.35
N GLU A 158 26.99 -5.09 11.04
CA GLU A 158 26.47 -6.46 11.24
C GLU A 158 25.49 -6.91 10.16
N LEU A 159 24.99 -6.00 9.31
CA LEU A 159 23.97 -6.31 8.29
C LEU A 159 24.38 -7.45 7.35
N PRO A 160 25.63 -7.50 6.82
CA PRO A 160 26.00 -8.57 5.91
C PRO A 160 25.85 -9.95 6.55
N ALA A 161 26.39 -10.15 7.75
CA ALA A 161 26.29 -11.43 8.45
C ALA A 161 24.83 -11.76 8.82
N ARG A 162 24.05 -10.76 9.26
CA ARG A 162 22.65 -10.93 9.63
C ARG A 162 21.78 -11.35 8.46
N TYR A 163 21.96 -10.73 7.30
CA TYR A 163 21.12 -11.00 6.13
C TYR A 163 21.65 -12.12 5.25
N GLN A 164 22.94 -12.44 5.28
CA GLN A 164 23.49 -13.62 4.61
C GLN A 164 22.74 -14.87 5.06
N HIS A 165 22.62 -15.07 6.37
CA HIS A 165 21.92 -16.23 6.92
C HIS A 165 20.46 -16.31 6.46
N PHE A 166 19.75 -15.17 6.47
CA PHE A 166 18.38 -15.10 5.96
C PHE A 166 18.32 -15.45 4.47
N GLN A 167 19.19 -14.87 3.65
CA GLN A 167 19.10 -15.06 2.21
C GLN A 167 19.50 -16.48 1.77
N GLU A 168 20.48 -17.09 2.44
CA GLU A 168 20.89 -18.48 2.20
C GLU A 168 19.86 -19.49 2.73
N LYS A 169 19.36 -19.32 3.96
CA LYS A 169 18.46 -20.31 4.58
C LYS A 169 17.07 -20.35 3.96
N PHE A 170 16.61 -19.22 3.40
CA PHE A 170 15.26 -19.10 2.84
C PHE A 170 15.24 -19.21 1.32
N GLY A 171 16.32 -19.68 0.70
CA GLY A 171 16.41 -19.91 -0.76
C GLY A 171 16.32 -18.64 -1.59
N VAL A 172 16.67 -17.49 -1.02
CA VAL A 172 16.65 -16.21 -1.75
C VAL A 172 17.87 -16.15 -2.68
N LEU A 173 19.04 -16.64 -2.23
CA LEU A 173 20.30 -16.64 -2.98
C LEU A 173 20.54 -17.89 -3.82
N ASP A 174 19.54 -18.74 -4.05
CA ASP A 174 19.72 -19.97 -4.84
C ASP A 174 20.17 -19.67 -6.28
N ASN A 175 19.68 -18.57 -6.87
CA ASN A 175 20.12 -18.03 -8.15
C ASN A 175 19.65 -16.58 -8.35
N GLU A 176 20.08 -15.95 -9.46
CA GLU A 176 19.69 -14.58 -9.84
C GLU A 176 18.17 -14.38 -9.90
N ARG A 177 17.41 -15.39 -10.33
CA ARG A 177 15.96 -15.29 -10.44
C ARG A 177 15.29 -15.29 -9.07
N THR A 178 15.74 -16.12 -8.13
CA THR A 178 15.10 -16.22 -6.80
C THR A 178 15.22 -14.92 -6.00
N ILE A 179 16.39 -14.27 -6.07
CA ILE A 179 16.61 -12.98 -5.39
C ILE A 179 15.85 -11.84 -6.08
N PHE A 180 15.80 -11.85 -7.41
CA PHE A 180 15.00 -10.88 -8.15
C PHE A 180 13.49 -11.05 -7.90
N ASP A 181 12.98 -12.28 -7.87
CA ASP A 181 11.59 -12.58 -7.55
C ASP A 181 11.26 -12.21 -6.10
N TRP A 182 12.21 -12.32 -5.17
CA TRP A 182 12.06 -11.80 -3.82
C TRP A 182 11.83 -10.28 -3.84
N SER A 183 12.63 -9.50 -4.59
CA SER A 183 12.38 -8.07 -4.77
C SER A 183 11.03 -7.80 -5.44
N CYS A 184 10.67 -8.56 -6.49
CA CYS A 184 9.39 -8.42 -7.18
C CYS A 184 8.21 -8.59 -6.24
N LYS A 185 8.21 -9.60 -5.35
CA LYS A 185 7.13 -9.79 -4.36
C LYS A 185 6.86 -8.52 -3.52
N GLN A 186 7.89 -7.72 -3.24
CA GLN A 186 7.74 -6.46 -2.50
C GLN A 186 7.05 -5.39 -3.35
N THR A 187 7.36 -5.32 -4.65
CA THR A 187 6.71 -4.40 -5.58
C THR A 187 5.21 -4.67 -5.75
N TYR A 188 4.75 -5.92 -5.56
CA TYR A 188 3.32 -6.26 -5.62
C TYR A 188 2.54 -5.75 -4.40
N ILE A 189 3.21 -5.53 -3.26
CA ILE A 189 2.63 -4.85 -2.11
C ILE A 189 2.38 -3.38 -2.47
N ALA A 190 3.40 -2.71 -3.03
CA ALA A 190 3.27 -1.34 -3.51
C ALA A 190 2.18 -1.20 -4.57
N LEU A 191 2.16 -2.11 -5.55
CA LEU A 191 1.09 -2.21 -6.54
C LEU A 191 -0.29 -2.30 -5.87
N GLY A 192 -0.49 -3.27 -4.96
CA GLY A 192 -1.77 -3.46 -4.26
C GLY A 192 -2.25 -2.20 -3.54
N ASN A 193 -1.33 -1.50 -2.85
CA ASN A 193 -1.63 -0.26 -2.14
C ASN A 193 -1.96 0.90 -3.09
N MET A 194 -1.20 1.08 -4.18
CA MET A 194 -1.49 2.11 -5.20
C MET A 194 -2.87 1.92 -5.83
N LEU A 195 -3.20 0.68 -6.23
CA LEU A 195 -4.50 0.35 -6.84
C LEU A 195 -5.66 0.55 -5.85
N THR A 196 -5.44 0.23 -4.58
CA THR A 196 -6.44 0.39 -3.52
C THR A 196 -6.65 1.86 -3.19
N ALA A 197 -5.56 2.64 -3.04
CA ALA A 197 -5.61 4.08 -2.79
C ALA A 197 -6.37 4.80 -3.92
N ALA A 198 -6.04 4.51 -5.18
CA ALA A 198 -6.77 5.03 -6.33
C ALA A 198 -8.28 4.75 -6.24
N ALA A 199 -8.66 3.51 -5.93
CA ALA A 199 -10.06 3.13 -5.82
C ALA A 199 -10.81 3.84 -4.68
N GLN A 200 -10.15 4.14 -3.55
CA GLN A 200 -10.75 4.87 -2.43
C GLN A 200 -11.14 6.31 -2.79
N ILE A 201 -10.49 6.89 -3.81
CA ILE A 201 -10.78 8.24 -4.31
C ILE A 201 -11.47 8.22 -5.69
N GLY A 202 -12.04 7.08 -6.09
CA GLY A 202 -12.83 6.96 -7.32
C GLY A 202 -12.01 6.91 -8.62
N ILE A 203 -10.72 6.60 -8.53
CA ILE A 203 -9.84 6.42 -9.69
C ILE A 203 -9.72 4.95 -10.05
N ASP A 204 -9.96 4.67 -11.32
CA ASP A 204 -9.88 3.34 -11.88
C ASP A 204 -8.44 2.95 -12.19
N SER A 205 -8.17 1.65 -12.14
CA SER A 205 -6.82 1.13 -12.37
C SER A 205 -6.80 -0.27 -12.95
N CYS A 206 -5.64 -0.69 -13.45
CA CYS A 206 -5.42 -2.06 -13.89
C CYS A 206 -3.97 -2.47 -13.61
N PRO A 207 -3.72 -3.62 -12.94
CA PRO A 207 -2.42 -4.27 -12.95
C PRO A 207 -2.23 -5.07 -14.25
N MET A 208 -1.00 -5.16 -14.76
CA MET A 208 -0.67 -5.93 -15.95
C MET A 208 0.68 -6.66 -15.86
N GLU A 209 0.65 -7.94 -16.21
CA GLU A 209 1.82 -8.82 -16.44
C GLU A 209 1.90 -9.32 -17.90
N GLY A 210 0.87 -9.02 -18.72
CA GLY A 210 0.74 -9.52 -20.09
C GLY A 210 1.67 -8.82 -21.07
N PHE A 211 2.98 -8.91 -20.85
CA PHE A 211 4.02 -8.33 -21.69
C PHE A 211 5.16 -9.33 -21.94
N HIS A 212 5.88 -9.14 -23.05
CA HIS A 212 7.06 -9.95 -23.35
C HIS A 212 8.24 -9.43 -22.52
N TYR A 213 8.59 -10.16 -21.45
CA TYR A 213 9.61 -9.74 -20.48
C TYR A 213 10.91 -9.25 -21.15
N GLU A 214 11.55 -10.08 -21.97
CA GLU A 214 12.82 -9.75 -22.64
C GLU A 214 12.73 -8.50 -23.51
N LYS A 215 11.61 -8.32 -24.24
CA LYS A 215 11.41 -7.14 -25.10
C LYS A 215 11.20 -5.88 -24.27
N VAL A 216 10.46 -5.98 -23.16
CA VAL A 216 10.23 -4.85 -22.26
C VAL A 216 11.51 -4.49 -21.51
N HIS A 217 12.28 -5.49 -21.05
CA HIS A 217 13.60 -5.30 -20.49
C HIS A 217 14.48 -4.49 -21.45
N GLN A 218 14.65 -4.94 -22.69
CA GLN A 218 15.46 -4.24 -23.69
C GLN A 218 14.93 -2.82 -23.94
N PHE A 219 13.61 -2.66 -24.08
CA PHE A 219 13.00 -1.35 -24.25
C PHE A 219 13.34 -0.40 -23.10
N LEU A 220 13.36 -0.86 -21.86
CA LEU A 220 13.70 -0.04 -20.70
C LEU A 220 15.21 0.24 -20.60
N ASP A 221 16.04 -0.73 -20.96
CA ASP A 221 17.50 -0.60 -20.98
C ASP A 221 17.96 0.41 -22.04
N ASP A 222 17.36 0.39 -23.23
CA ASP A 222 17.59 1.37 -24.30
C ASP A 222 17.27 2.81 -23.85
N GLN A 223 16.43 2.97 -22.83
CA GLN A 223 16.08 4.26 -22.23
C GLN A 223 16.93 4.59 -20.99
N GLY A 224 17.87 3.73 -20.60
CA GLY A 224 18.71 3.85 -19.41
C GLY A 224 17.94 3.69 -18.09
N LEU A 225 16.73 3.12 -18.11
CA LEU A 225 15.85 3.04 -16.94
C LEU A 225 16.21 1.89 -16.00
N LEU A 226 16.95 0.89 -16.48
CA LEU A 226 17.41 -0.25 -15.69
C LEU A 226 18.69 0.03 -14.89
N GLU A 227 19.26 1.24 -15.04
CA GLU A 227 20.45 1.69 -14.33
C GLU A 227 21.58 0.66 -14.39
N ASN A 228 22.01 0.23 -15.59
CA ASN A 228 23.07 -0.76 -15.75
C ASN A 228 22.78 -2.10 -15.02
N GLY A 229 21.52 -2.54 -15.04
CA GLY A 229 21.07 -3.80 -14.45
C GLY A 229 20.93 -3.78 -12.92
N HIS A 230 20.94 -2.61 -12.29
CA HIS A 230 20.53 -2.46 -10.89
C HIS A 230 19.02 -2.69 -10.70
N PHE A 231 18.24 -2.42 -11.75
CA PHE A 231 16.80 -2.66 -11.80
C PHE A 231 16.42 -3.57 -12.97
N ASP A 232 15.28 -4.23 -12.85
CA ASP A 232 14.58 -4.89 -13.95
C ASP A 232 13.06 -4.77 -13.77
N VAL A 233 12.28 -5.04 -14.83
CA VAL A 233 10.82 -4.91 -14.82
C VAL A 233 10.17 -5.97 -13.92
N SER A 234 9.28 -5.53 -13.02
CA SER A 234 8.48 -6.43 -12.18
C SER A 234 7.05 -6.52 -12.68
N VAL A 235 6.35 -5.38 -12.73
CA VAL A 235 4.91 -5.32 -13.04
C VAL A 235 4.53 -3.94 -13.54
N MET A 236 3.41 -3.82 -14.26
CA MET A 236 2.88 -2.54 -14.75
C MET A 236 1.52 -2.22 -14.12
N ALA A 237 1.19 -0.93 -14.06
CA ALA A 237 -0.11 -0.44 -13.63
C ALA A 237 -0.56 0.75 -14.48
N ALA A 238 -1.85 0.81 -14.78
CA ALA A 238 -2.48 1.95 -15.43
C ALA A 238 -3.54 2.56 -14.52
N PHE A 239 -3.73 3.87 -14.63
CA PHE A 239 -4.67 4.65 -13.83
C PHE A 239 -5.44 5.65 -14.71
N GLY A 240 -6.73 5.81 -14.44
CA GLY A 240 -7.58 6.78 -15.15
C GLY A 240 -9.03 6.65 -14.70
N TYR A 241 -9.95 7.01 -15.60
CA TYR A 241 -11.38 6.81 -15.38
C TYR A 241 -11.90 5.81 -16.40
N ARG A 242 -12.68 4.81 -15.96
CA ARG A 242 -13.23 3.78 -16.84
C ARG A 242 -14.06 4.41 -17.96
N LYS A 243 -13.93 3.87 -19.17
CA LYS A 243 -14.81 4.23 -20.29
C LYS A 243 -16.18 3.54 -20.20
N ASN A 244 -16.18 2.29 -19.72
CA ASN A 244 -17.35 1.44 -19.63
C ASN A 244 -17.49 0.86 -18.22
N GLU A 245 -18.72 0.60 -17.78
CA GLU A 245 -18.94 -0.08 -16.51
C GLU A 245 -18.40 -1.51 -16.51
N PRO A 246 -17.79 -1.96 -15.40
CA PRO A 246 -17.24 -3.30 -15.32
C PRO A 246 -18.35 -4.32 -15.12
N ARG A 247 -18.01 -5.57 -15.45
CA ARG A 247 -18.84 -6.71 -15.04
C ARG A 247 -18.86 -6.82 -13.50
N PRO A 248 -19.92 -7.40 -12.92
CA PRO A 248 -19.97 -7.71 -11.51
C PRO A 248 -18.73 -8.49 -11.06
N LYS A 249 -18.26 -8.24 -9.84
CA LYS A 249 -17.11 -8.97 -9.30
C LYS A 249 -17.46 -10.42 -9.05
N THR A 250 -16.54 -11.28 -9.41
CA THR A 250 -16.60 -12.71 -9.11
C THR A 250 -15.35 -13.10 -8.32
N ARG A 251 -15.52 -13.93 -7.28
CA ARG A 251 -14.44 -14.52 -6.48
C ARG A 251 -14.89 -15.92 -6.06
N LYS A 252 -13.93 -16.77 -5.70
CA LYS A 252 -14.22 -17.98 -4.90
C LYS A 252 -14.91 -17.56 -3.60
N SER A 253 -15.65 -18.48 -2.97
CA SER A 253 -16.26 -18.18 -1.68
C SER A 253 -15.17 -17.99 -0.60
N LEU A 254 -15.55 -17.44 0.55
CA LEU A 254 -14.60 -17.24 1.64
C LEU A 254 -14.12 -18.58 2.20
N GLU A 255 -15.02 -19.57 2.24
CA GLU A 255 -14.77 -20.93 2.73
C GLU A 255 -13.74 -21.67 1.87
N ASP A 256 -13.72 -21.40 0.55
CA ASP A 256 -12.75 -22.00 -0.37
C ASP A 256 -11.31 -21.48 -0.15
N VAL A 257 -11.14 -20.34 0.53
CA VAL A 257 -9.84 -19.64 0.64
C VAL A 257 -9.39 -19.38 2.07
N VAL A 258 -10.21 -19.72 3.08
CA VAL A 258 -9.89 -19.57 4.50
C VAL A 258 -10.03 -20.90 5.22
N THR A 259 -8.98 -21.33 5.90
CA THR A 259 -9.00 -22.47 6.81
C THR A 259 -8.59 -22.00 8.20
N TRP A 260 -9.46 -22.21 9.19
CA TRP A 260 -9.15 -21.92 10.59
C TRP A 260 -8.50 -23.14 11.22
N LEU A 261 -7.32 -22.96 11.81
CA LEU A 261 -6.70 -23.93 12.69
C LEU A 261 -7.05 -23.54 14.13
N THR A 262 -8.15 -24.08 14.63
CA THR A 262 -8.62 -23.89 16.01
C THR A 262 -8.12 -24.98 16.94
#